data_AF-A0A2G6TK26-F1
#
_entry.id   AF-A0A2G6TK26-F1
#
_cell.length_a   1.000
_cell.length_b   1.000
_cell.length_c   1.000
_cell.angle_alpha   90.00
_cell.angle_beta   90.00
_cell.angle_gamma   90.00
#
_symmetry.space_group_name_H-M   'P 1'
#
loop_
_entity.id
_entity.type
_entity.pdbx_description
1 polymer ?
#
loop_
_entity_poly.entity_id
_entity_poly.type
_entity_poly.pdbx_seq_one_letter_code
_entity_poly.pdbx_strand_id
1 'polypeptide(L)'
;MPRKYNSMRNKIVLVIFTLLQISCNSKQEENKINHASNTKKEITKDSSIKTETVDSIQYQISSYDNPEDAERISKEKESLKRLSEKNIFLEIHNKLIQNINEEQQSFFKTKPDYELLYTAKGSLFQENSNDFVFIVYDKKNVKISILLYNGTTNTYAELYKDIKVINGLKNANCNFYSFGTLDYRFANEFLFSNEESLAKSTESYLEYTPVKITDISKDENFILKSGCFAKKVSKTNLDNTLCIATSAVYNSWDCLRYDKTNNTFLVFYGQAFAD
;
A
#
# COMPACT_ATOMS: atom_id res chain seq x y z
N MET A 1 -50.06 -18.88 33.85
CA MET A 1 -49.66 -20.03 34.69
C MET A 1 -49.08 -21.13 33.78
N PRO A 2 -48.10 -21.91 34.27
CA PRO A 2 -46.80 -22.01 33.62
C PRO A 2 -46.41 -23.44 33.19
N ARG A 3 -45.35 -23.56 32.39
CA ARG A 3 -44.30 -24.58 32.64
C ARG A 3 -42.93 -24.05 32.23
N LYS A 4 -42.15 -23.70 33.25
CA LYS A 4 -40.70 -23.58 33.24
C LYS A 4 -40.09 -24.97 33.01
N TYR A 5 -39.01 -25.06 32.27
CA TYR A 5 -37.96 -26.02 32.59
C TYR A 5 -36.58 -25.38 32.41
N ASN A 6 -35.74 -25.63 33.40
CA ASN A 6 -34.46 -25.00 33.70
C ASN A 6 -33.29 -25.78 33.07
N SER A 7 -32.17 -25.06 32.94
CA SER A 7 -30.79 -25.52 33.23
C SER A 7 -30.09 -26.44 32.22
N MET A 8 -28.98 -25.98 31.63
CA MET A 8 -27.67 -26.16 32.28
C MET A 8 -26.59 -25.29 31.62
N ARG A 9 -25.87 -24.56 32.49
CA ARG A 9 -24.56 -23.98 32.24
C ARG A 9 -23.54 -25.11 32.17
N ASN A 10 -22.62 -25.08 31.21
CA ASN A 10 -21.33 -25.75 31.36
C ASN A 10 -20.19 -24.75 31.07
N LYS A 11 -19.42 -24.50 32.13
CA LYS A 11 -18.12 -23.83 32.13
C LYS A 11 -17.06 -24.95 32.17
N ILE A 12 -16.14 -25.00 31.21
CA ILE A 12 -14.90 -25.81 31.28
C ILE A 12 -13.83 -24.98 30.56
N VAL A 13 -13.00 -24.20 31.28
CA VAL A 13 -11.74 -24.53 31.98
C VAL A 13 -10.51 -24.29 31.09
N LEU A 14 -9.72 -23.35 31.59
CA LEU A 14 -8.36 -22.94 31.22
C LEU A 14 -7.38 -24.12 31.23
N VAL A 15 -6.47 -24.19 30.25
CA VAL A 15 -5.17 -24.86 30.43
C VAL A 15 -4.07 -23.95 29.89
N ILE A 16 -3.34 -23.36 30.84
CA ILE A 16 -2.02 -22.70 30.70
C ILE A 16 -0.99 -23.74 31.12
N PHE A 17 0.04 -24.03 30.30
CA PHE A 17 1.34 -24.61 30.69
C PHE A 17 2.20 -24.63 29.39
N THR A 18 3.46 -24.23 29.29
CA THR A 18 4.47 -23.57 30.14
C THR A 18 5.65 -23.24 29.22
N LEU A 19 6.28 -22.10 29.42
CA LEU A 19 7.60 -21.77 28.88
C LEU A 19 8.65 -22.66 29.56
N LEU A 20 9.49 -23.33 28.75
CA LEU A 20 10.76 -23.89 29.22
C LEU A 20 11.89 -23.10 28.57
N GLN A 21 12.54 -22.30 29.42
CA GLN A 21 13.86 -21.75 29.20
C GLN A 21 14.88 -22.88 29.37
N ILE A 22 15.84 -22.97 28.44
CA ILE A 22 17.14 -23.56 28.71
C ILE A 22 18.19 -22.51 28.35
N SER A 23 18.86 -22.06 29.40
CA SER A 23 20.04 -21.21 29.42
C SER A 23 21.32 -22.06 29.45
N CYS A 24 22.46 -21.36 29.28
CA CYS A 24 23.87 -21.76 29.42
C CYS A 24 24.48 -22.47 28.20
N ASN A 25 25.71 -22.14 27.77
CA ASN A 25 26.82 -21.68 28.59
C ASN A 25 27.85 -20.85 27.78
N SER A 26 28.35 -19.79 28.40
CA SER A 26 29.61 -19.14 28.03
C SER A 26 30.78 -19.94 28.63
N LYS A 27 31.89 -20.04 27.90
CA LYS A 27 33.24 -20.14 28.49
C LYS A 27 34.23 -19.42 27.60
N GLN A 28 35.00 -18.58 28.28
CA GLN A 28 36.10 -17.74 27.83
C GLN A 28 37.39 -18.33 28.44
N GLU A 29 38.49 -18.37 27.68
CA GLU A 29 39.90 -18.33 28.12
C GLU A 29 40.75 -18.42 26.83
N GLU A 30 41.35 -17.32 26.36
CA GLU A 30 42.63 -16.70 26.71
C GLU A 30 43.91 -17.39 26.15
N ASN A 31 44.59 -16.58 25.33
CA ASN A 31 46.04 -16.42 25.19
C ASN A 31 46.92 -17.59 24.72
N LYS A 32 47.53 -17.40 23.53
CA LYS A 32 48.99 -17.29 23.39
C LYS A 32 49.41 -16.72 22.02
N ILE A 33 50.12 -15.60 22.08
CA ILE A 33 50.92 -15.01 20.99
C ILE A 33 52.22 -15.81 20.88
N ASN A 34 52.65 -16.14 19.65
CA ASN A 34 54.06 -16.33 19.30
C ASN A 34 54.30 -15.93 17.85
N HIS A 35 55.45 -15.29 17.65
CA HIS A 35 55.88 -14.55 16.46
C HIS A 35 56.37 -15.43 15.29
N ALA A 36 56.08 -14.94 14.08
CA ALA A 36 56.89 -14.89 12.85
C ALA A 36 57.41 -16.18 12.18
N SER A 37 56.95 -16.40 10.93
CA SER A 37 57.85 -16.60 9.79
C SER A 37 57.17 -16.24 8.46
N ASN A 38 57.90 -15.52 7.60
CA ASN A 38 57.52 -15.17 6.24
C ASN A 38 57.65 -16.40 5.33
N THR A 39 56.61 -16.73 4.54
CA THR A 39 56.80 -17.28 3.19
C THR A 39 55.59 -16.96 2.31
N LYS A 40 55.78 -16.12 1.30
CA LYS A 40 54.86 -15.95 0.16
C LYS A 40 54.76 -17.28 -0.59
N LYS A 41 53.54 -17.76 -0.87
CA LYS A 41 53.18 -18.36 -2.16
C LYS A 41 51.67 -18.52 -2.34
N GLU A 42 51.25 -18.07 -3.51
CA GLU A 42 50.06 -18.42 -4.30
C GLU A 42 48.66 -18.15 -3.74
N ILE A 43 48.10 -17.06 -4.29
CA ILE A 43 46.68 -16.75 -4.32
C ILE A 43 46.00 -17.79 -5.22
N THR A 44 45.41 -18.82 -4.62
CA THR A 44 44.39 -19.61 -5.30
C THR A 44 43.14 -18.74 -5.39
N LYS A 45 42.82 -18.28 -6.60
CA LYS A 45 41.52 -17.70 -6.93
C LYS A 45 40.46 -18.78 -6.71
N ASP A 46 39.90 -18.81 -5.52
CA ASP A 46 38.64 -19.52 -5.29
C ASP A 46 37.56 -18.71 -6.02
N SER A 47 37.20 -19.19 -7.22
CA SER A 47 35.97 -18.82 -7.88
C SER A 47 34.82 -19.36 -7.05
N SER A 48 34.49 -18.67 -5.96
CA SER A 48 33.20 -18.79 -5.32
C SER A 48 32.18 -18.35 -6.36
N ILE A 49 31.59 -19.34 -7.01
CA ILE A 49 30.31 -19.21 -7.69
C ILE A 49 29.40 -18.57 -6.65
N LYS A 50 29.15 -17.27 -6.79
CA LYS A 50 28.06 -16.60 -6.11
C LYS A 50 26.82 -17.35 -6.57
N THR A 51 26.36 -18.29 -5.77
CA THR A 51 24.98 -18.72 -5.78
C THR A 51 24.19 -17.43 -5.65
N GLU A 52 23.58 -16.99 -6.74
CA GLU A 52 22.59 -15.94 -6.72
C GLU A 52 21.56 -16.37 -5.68
N THR A 53 21.62 -15.72 -4.52
CA THR A 53 20.57 -15.82 -3.52
C THR A 53 19.29 -15.49 -4.25
N VAL A 54 18.34 -16.43 -4.28
CA VAL A 54 16.99 -16.20 -4.77
C VAL A 54 16.52 -14.89 -4.14
N ASP A 55 16.36 -13.85 -4.98
CA ASP A 55 15.95 -12.52 -4.53
C ASP A 55 14.70 -12.67 -3.67
N SER A 56 14.83 -12.46 -2.37
CA SER A 56 13.68 -12.52 -1.47
C SER A 56 12.71 -11.43 -1.90
N ILE A 57 11.46 -11.79 -2.19
CA ILE A 57 10.43 -10.82 -2.58
C ILE A 57 10.30 -9.76 -1.49
N GLN A 58 10.67 -8.53 -1.82
CA GLN A 58 10.54 -7.38 -0.92
C GLN A 58 9.16 -6.77 -1.09
N TYR A 59 8.33 -6.89 -0.05
CA TYR A 59 7.04 -6.21 0.02
C TYR A 59 7.22 -4.78 0.51
N GLN A 60 6.49 -3.85 -0.10
CA GLN A 60 6.40 -2.48 0.39
C GLN A 60 5.54 -2.42 1.65
N ILE A 61 5.96 -1.57 2.57
CA ILE A 61 5.13 -1.05 3.66
C ILE A 61 4.77 0.40 3.33
N SER A 62 3.61 0.88 3.78
CA SER A 62 3.25 2.28 3.63
C SER A 62 4.35 3.18 4.21
N SER A 63 4.69 4.27 3.51
CA SER A 63 5.62 5.28 4.02
C SER A 63 5.15 5.87 5.34
N TYR A 64 3.83 5.94 5.58
CA TYR A 64 3.29 6.40 6.86
C TYR A 64 3.61 5.47 8.03
N ASP A 65 3.78 4.18 7.73
CA ASP A 65 4.03 3.10 8.69
C ASP A 65 5.52 2.70 8.72
N ASN A 66 6.36 3.27 7.84
CA ASN A 66 7.79 3.00 7.78
C ASN A 66 8.58 3.86 8.80
N PRO A 67 9.24 3.26 9.81
CA PRO A 67 10.03 4.02 10.79
C PRO A 67 11.17 4.83 10.17
N GLU A 68 11.76 4.35 9.06
CA GLU A 68 12.86 5.04 8.37
C GLU A 68 12.41 6.35 7.71
N ASP A 69 11.12 6.47 7.40
CA ASP A 69 10.53 7.65 6.77
C ASP A 69 9.97 8.66 7.78
N ALA A 70 9.85 8.28 9.06
CA ALA A 70 9.07 9.00 10.06
C ALA A 70 9.48 10.48 10.25
N GLU A 71 10.79 10.77 10.27
CA GLU A 71 11.28 12.14 10.36
C GLU A 71 10.96 12.92 9.07
N ARG A 72 11.25 12.31 7.92
CA ARG A 72 11.06 12.93 6.60
C ARG A 72 9.61 13.32 6.34
N ILE A 73 8.65 12.51 6.77
CA ILE A 73 7.22 12.73 6.48
C ILE A 73 6.44 13.43 7.62
N SER A 74 7.15 13.88 8.65
CA SER A 74 6.51 14.44 9.86
C SER A 74 5.66 15.67 9.54
N LYS A 75 6.13 16.56 8.65
CA LYS A 75 5.41 17.77 8.24
C LYS A 75 4.16 17.44 7.42
N GLU A 76 4.22 16.39 6.61
CA GLU A 76 3.13 15.88 5.79
C GLU A 76 2.02 15.30 6.67
N LYS A 77 2.37 14.56 7.72
CA LYS A 77 1.38 14.10 8.72
C LYS A 77 0.69 15.27 9.42
N GLU A 78 1.42 16.33 9.77
CA GLU A 78 0.83 17.54 10.33
C GLU A 78 -0.07 18.28 9.31
N SER A 79 0.26 18.20 8.02
CA SER A 79 -0.57 18.78 6.95
C SER A 79 -1.90 18.04 6.81
N LEU A 80 -1.91 16.69 6.91
CA LEU A 80 -3.15 15.91 6.97
C LEU A 80 -4.04 16.34 8.16
N LYS A 81 -3.44 16.52 9.35
CA LYS A 81 -4.19 16.98 10.53
C LYS A 81 -4.82 18.34 10.29
N ARG A 82 -4.05 19.33 9.82
CA ARG A 82 -4.58 20.68 9.56
C ARG A 82 -5.73 20.69 8.57
N LEU A 83 -5.65 19.89 7.49
CA LEU A 83 -6.73 19.75 6.52
C LEU A 83 -7.98 19.13 7.15
N SER A 84 -7.82 18.11 7.99
CA SER A 84 -8.92 17.48 8.72
C SER A 84 -9.55 18.42 9.78
N GLU A 85 -8.73 19.13 10.56
CA GLU A 85 -9.18 20.11 11.57
C GLU A 85 -9.98 21.27 10.96
N LYS A 86 -9.66 21.64 9.71
CA LYS A 86 -10.42 22.60 8.92
C LYS A 86 -11.70 22.02 8.29
N ASN A 87 -12.04 20.76 8.59
CA ASN A 87 -13.16 20.00 8.03
C ASN A 87 -13.12 19.81 6.50
N ILE A 88 -11.96 19.98 5.85
CA ILE A 88 -11.83 19.87 4.39
C ILE A 88 -12.13 18.43 3.95
N PHE A 89 -11.55 17.44 4.62
CA PHE A 89 -11.79 16.04 4.32
C PHE A 89 -13.22 15.59 4.64
N LEU A 90 -13.84 16.16 5.67
CA LEU A 90 -15.24 15.92 5.99
C LEU A 90 -16.16 16.48 4.90
N GLU A 91 -15.87 17.68 4.38
CA GLU A 91 -16.60 18.27 3.27
C GLU A 91 -16.52 17.37 2.01
N ILE A 92 -15.31 16.95 1.65
CA ILE A 92 -15.07 16.02 0.52
C ILE A 92 -15.83 14.70 0.75
N HIS A 93 -15.72 14.11 1.94
CA HIS A 93 -16.43 12.88 2.30
C HIS A 93 -17.93 13.04 2.09
N ASN A 94 -18.53 14.12 2.61
CA ASN A 94 -19.98 14.35 2.53
C ASN A 94 -20.48 14.49 1.08
N LYS A 95 -19.66 15.04 0.18
CA LYS A 95 -19.98 15.12 -1.25
C LYS A 95 -19.85 13.77 -1.94
N LEU A 96 -18.78 13.03 -1.68
CA LEU A 96 -18.50 11.75 -2.33
C LEU A 96 -19.39 10.61 -1.84
N ILE A 97 -19.73 10.58 -0.56
CA ILE A 97 -20.49 9.48 0.04
C ILE A 97 -21.90 9.34 -0.56
N GLN A 98 -22.47 10.43 -1.10
CA GLN A 98 -23.77 10.40 -1.78
C GLN A 98 -23.72 9.70 -3.14
N ASN A 99 -22.53 9.59 -3.74
CA ASN A 99 -22.34 9.02 -5.08
C ASN A 99 -22.00 7.53 -5.06
N ILE A 100 -21.86 6.91 -3.89
CA ILE A 100 -21.61 5.47 -3.75
C ILE A 100 -22.88 4.75 -3.29
N ASN A 101 -22.95 3.44 -3.51
CA ASN A 101 -24.16 2.66 -3.20
C ASN A 101 -24.39 2.52 -1.68
N GLU A 102 -25.61 2.15 -1.28
CA GLU A 102 -26.04 2.08 0.12
C GLU A 102 -25.20 1.12 0.99
N GLU A 103 -24.70 0.04 0.40
CA GLU A 103 -23.83 -0.92 1.09
C GLU A 103 -22.52 -0.23 1.51
N GLN A 104 -21.87 0.45 0.57
CA GLN A 104 -20.63 1.17 0.85
C GLN A 104 -20.87 2.36 1.79
N GLN A 105 -21.99 3.08 1.64
CA GLN A 105 -22.38 4.12 2.60
C GLN A 105 -22.52 3.56 4.03
N SER A 106 -23.11 2.36 4.17
CA SER A 106 -23.29 1.71 5.46
C SER A 106 -21.95 1.32 6.10
N PHE A 107 -20.98 0.87 5.31
CA PHE A 107 -19.63 0.63 5.79
C PHE A 107 -19.02 1.89 6.42
N PHE A 108 -19.03 3.03 5.70
CA PHE A 108 -18.47 4.28 6.20
C PHE A 108 -19.19 4.81 7.45
N LYS A 109 -20.51 4.59 7.59
CA LYS A 109 -21.25 4.91 8.83
C LYS A 109 -20.74 4.12 10.04
N THR A 110 -20.27 2.88 9.84
CA THR A 110 -19.68 2.05 10.91
C THR A 110 -18.18 2.31 11.14
N LYS A 111 -17.55 3.12 10.28
CA LYS A 111 -16.12 3.44 10.31
C LYS A 111 -15.92 4.97 10.31
N PRO A 112 -16.35 5.67 11.38
CA PRO A 112 -16.31 7.13 11.43
C PRO A 112 -14.89 7.72 11.39
N ASP A 113 -13.87 6.90 11.66
CA ASP A 113 -12.46 7.29 11.56
C ASP A 113 -11.97 7.43 10.10
N TYR A 114 -12.73 6.91 9.12
CA TYR A 114 -12.41 7.06 7.69
C TYR A 114 -13.20 8.19 7.05
N GLU A 115 -12.48 9.18 6.53
CA GLU A 115 -13.03 10.23 5.67
C GLU A 115 -12.70 9.91 4.21
N LEU A 116 -13.72 9.89 3.35
CA LEU A 116 -13.61 9.44 1.97
C LEU A 116 -13.05 10.60 1.15
N LEU A 117 -11.96 10.36 0.43
CA LEU A 117 -11.28 11.36 -0.39
C LEU A 117 -11.45 11.11 -1.88
N TYR A 118 -11.48 9.84 -2.30
CA TYR A 118 -11.82 9.45 -3.67
C TYR A 118 -12.38 8.03 -3.71
N THR A 119 -13.10 7.73 -4.78
CA THR A 119 -13.58 6.38 -5.07
C THR A 119 -13.42 6.04 -6.55
N ALA A 120 -13.11 4.77 -6.82
CA ALA A 120 -13.22 4.20 -8.16
C ALA A 120 -14.01 2.89 -8.08
N LYS A 121 -14.78 2.61 -9.12
CA LYS A 121 -15.56 1.39 -9.28
C LYS A 121 -15.08 0.65 -10.53
N GLY A 122 -15.00 -0.67 -10.47
CA GLY A 122 -14.66 -1.49 -11.63
C GLY A 122 -14.43 -2.94 -11.26
N SER A 123 -13.73 -3.66 -12.14
CA SER A 123 -13.34 -5.04 -11.92
C SER A 123 -11.86 -5.10 -11.56
N LEU A 124 -11.52 -5.30 -10.30
CA LEU A 124 -10.13 -5.29 -9.82
C LEU A 124 -9.63 -6.69 -9.50
N PHE A 125 -10.43 -7.44 -8.75
CA PHE A 125 -10.05 -8.77 -8.30
C PHE A 125 -10.37 -9.84 -9.33
N GLN A 126 -11.42 -9.69 -10.13
CA GLN A 126 -11.77 -10.62 -11.20
C GLN A 126 -12.65 -9.95 -12.27
N GLU A 127 -12.76 -10.54 -13.46
CA GLU A 127 -13.62 -10.01 -14.51
C GLU A 127 -15.08 -9.94 -14.07
N ASN A 128 -15.78 -8.87 -14.48
CA ASN A 128 -17.19 -8.62 -14.21
C ASN A 128 -17.53 -8.56 -12.70
N SER A 129 -16.56 -8.27 -11.84
CA SER A 129 -16.82 -7.95 -10.43
C SER A 129 -17.22 -6.49 -10.25
N ASN A 130 -17.98 -6.25 -9.18
CA ASN A 130 -18.43 -4.93 -8.73
C ASN A 130 -17.54 -4.42 -7.60
N ASP A 131 -16.24 -4.28 -7.88
CA ASP A 131 -15.24 -3.90 -6.89
C ASP A 131 -15.18 -2.38 -6.74
N PHE A 132 -14.71 -1.95 -5.57
CA PHE A 132 -14.45 -0.55 -5.29
C PHE A 132 -13.05 -0.36 -4.73
N VAL A 133 -12.46 0.77 -5.07
CA VAL A 133 -11.29 1.33 -4.41
C VAL A 133 -11.72 2.63 -3.75
N PHE A 134 -11.30 2.82 -2.51
CA PHE A 134 -11.50 4.06 -1.77
C PHE A 134 -10.15 4.58 -1.30
N ILE A 135 -9.85 5.84 -1.60
CA ILE A 135 -8.78 6.56 -0.93
C ILE A 135 -9.42 7.29 0.23
N VAL A 136 -8.90 7.07 1.44
CA VAL A 136 -9.47 7.62 2.66
C VAL A 136 -8.38 8.29 3.51
N TYR A 137 -8.76 9.33 4.23
CA TYR A 137 -8.00 9.77 5.38
C TYR A 137 -8.40 8.93 6.60
N ASP A 138 -7.42 8.22 7.18
CA ASP A 138 -7.55 7.50 8.43
C ASP A 138 -7.20 8.45 9.58
N LYS A 139 -8.24 9.00 10.22
CA LYS A 139 -8.09 9.92 11.37
C LYS A 139 -7.35 9.30 12.53
N LYS A 140 -7.59 8.00 12.77
CA LYS A 140 -7.01 7.30 13.91
C LYS A 140 -5.50 7.14 13.78
N ASN A 141 -5.02 6.86 12.57
CA ASN A 141 -3.61 6.62 12.30
C ASN A 141 -2.89 7.82 11.65
N VAL A 142 -3.62 8.89 11.33
CA VAL A 142 -3.13 10.11 10.67
C VAL A 142 -2.34 9.78 9.40
N LYS A 143 -3.02 9.08 8.48
CA LYS A 143 -2.45 8.67 7.19
C LYS A 143 -3.50 8.63 6.11
N ILE A 144 -3.05 8.59 4.86
CA ILE A 144 -3.90 8.15 3.76
C ILE A 144 -3.84 6.63 3.68
N SER A 145 -5.01 6.01 3.59
CA SER A 145 -5.18 4.57 3.38
C SER A 145 -5.92 4.32 2.07
N ILE A 146 -5.58 3.22 1.40
CA ILE A 146 -6.27 2.76 0.20
C ILE A 146 -7.04 1.49 0.59
N LEU A 147 -8.37 1.61 0.65
CA LEU A 147 -9.27 0.50 0.94
C LEU A 147 -9.73 -0.12 -0.37
N LEU A 148 -9.77 -1.45 -0.41
CA LEU A 148 -10.18 -2.25 -1.54
C LEU A 148 -11.36 -3.10 -1.11
N TYR A 149 -12.49 -2.97 -1.80
CA TYR A 149 -13.66 -3.79 -1.59
C TYR A 149 -13.79 -4.79 -2.73
N ASN A 150 -13.82 -6.07 -2.39
CA ASN A 150 -14.07 -7.16 -3.32
C ASN A 150 -15.58 -7.47 -3.34
N GLY A 151 -16.24 -7.12 -4.44
CA GLY A 151 -17.69 -7.30 -4.60
C GLY A 151 -18.13 -8.74 -4.83
N THR A 152 -17.18 -9.67 -5.00
CA THR A 152 -17.49 -11.11 -5.09
C THR A 152 -17.54 -11.75 -3.70
N THR A 153 -16.63 -11.34 -2.82
CA THR A 153 -16.53 -11.89 -1.46
C THR A 153 -17.17 -11.01 -0.40
N ASN A 154 -17.59 -9.78 -0.76
CA ASN A 154 -18.11 -8.74 0.14
C ASN A 154 -17.14 -8.40 1.27
N THR A 155 -15.84 -8.34 0.97
CA THR A 155 -14.79 -8.10 1.97
C THR A 155 -13.98 -6.85 1.64
N TYR A 156 -13.62 -6.11 2.67
CA TYR A 156 -12.65 -5.02 2.60
C TYR A 156 -11.25 -5.50 2.93
N ALA A 157 -10.26 -4.87 2.30
CA ALA A 157 -8.85 -5.00 2.61
C ALA A 157 -8.15 -3.64 2.48
N GLU A 158 -7.17 -3.37 3.34
CA GLU A 158 -6.30 -2.19 3.26
C GLU A 158 -5.01 -2.54 2.50
N LEU A 159 -4.67 -1.76 1.48
CA LEU A 159 -3.41 -1.90 0.73
C LEU A 159 -2.20 -1.69 1.66
N TYR A 160 -1.12 -2.44 1.46
CA TYR A 160 0.10 -2.49 2.30
C TYR A 160 -0.05 -3.15 3.67
N LYS A 161 -1.29 -3.38 4.14
CA LYS A 161 -1.56 -4.01 5.44
C LYS A 161 -2.18 -5.39 5.28
N ASP A 162 -3.35 -5.47 4.65
CA ASP A 162 -4.08 -6.72 4.45
C ASP A 162 -3.68 -7.39 3.12
N ILE A 163 -3.37 -6.59 2.09
CA ILE A 163 -2.82 -7.07 0.81
C ILE A 163 -1.44 -6.46 0.60
N LYS A 164 -0.43 -7.33 0.42
CA LYS A 164 0.96 -6.93 0.24
C LYS A 164 1.18 -6.38 -1.17
N VAL A 165 2.15 -5.47 -1.30
CA VAL A 165 2.49 -4.84 -2.58
C VAL A 165 3.95 -5.07 -2.92
N ILE A 166 4.23 -5.40 -4.17
CA ILE A 166 5.58 -5.54 -4.73
C ILE A 166 5.83 -4.37 -5.68
N ASN A 167 6.96 -3.67 -5.51
CA ASN A 167 7.37 -2.65 -6.47
C ASN A 167 8.15 -3.27 -7.64
N GLY A 168 7.45 -3.56 -8.74
CA GLY A 168 8.07 -4.10 -9.96
C GLY A 168 8.92 -3.09 -10.74
N LEU A 169 8.77 -1.79 -10.46
CA LEU A 169 9.48 -0.72 -11.16
C LEU A 169 10.87 -0.43 -10.59
N LYS A 170 11.14 -0.78 -9.32
CA LYS A 170 12.45 -0.61 -8.66
C LYS A 170 13.62 -1.18 -9.49
N ASN A 171 13.36 -2.30 -10.18
CA ASN A 171 14.36 -2.99 -10.99
C ASN A 171 14.12 -2.82 -12.50
N ALA A 172 13.25 -1.91 -12.93
CA ALA A 172 12.89 -1.74 -14.34
C ALA A 172 13.99 -1.00 -15.14
N ASN A 173 14.02 -1.23 -16.46
CA ASN A 173 15.00 -0.63 -17.37
C ASN A 173 14.58 0.76 -17.84
N CYS A 174 14.25 1.64 -16.91
CA CYS A 174 13.64 2.95 -17.23
C CYS A 174 14.00 4.06 -16.23
N ASN A 175 14.90 3.78 -15.27
CA ASN A 175 15.27 4.70 -14.18
C ASN A 175 14.07 5.30 -13.43
N PHE A 176 12.96 4.57 -13.36
CA PHE A 176 11.76 5.03 -12.67
C PHE A 176 12.03 5.04 -11.17
N TYR A 177 12.14 6.24 -10.62
CA TYR A 177 12.30 6.47 -9.20
C TYR A 177 11.21 7.41 -8.72
N SER A 178 10.62 7.04 -7.59
CA SER A 178 9.71 7.89 -6.84
C SER A 178 9.98 7.69 -5.37
N PHE A 179 10.00 8.79 -4.61
CA PHE A 179 10.01 8.67 -3.17
C PHE A 179 8.61 8.29 -2.65
N GLY A 180 8.56 7.32 -1.75
CA GLY A 180 7.38 6.92 -0.99
C GLY A 180 6.48 5.91 -1.70
N THR A 181 5.56 5.33 -0.93
CA THR A 181 4.49 4.47 -1.45
C THR A 181 3.34 5.27 -2.07
N LEU A 182 2.40 4.59 -2.74
CA LEU A 182 1.36 5.23 -3.53
C LEU A 182 0.40 6.09 -2.72
N ASP A 183 0.02 5.63 -1.54
CA ASP A 183 -0.77 6.38 -0.57
C ASP A 183 -0.10 7.71 -0.18
N TYR A 184 1.21 7.69 0.11
CA TYR A 184 1.96 8.91 0.41
C TYR A 184 2.14 9.80 -0.83
N ARG A 185 2.48 9.25 -1.99
CA ARG A 185 2.65 10.03 -3.23
C ARG A 185 1.36 10.70 -3.66
N PHE A 186 0.24 9.99 -3.58
CA PHE A 186 -1.07 10.58 -3.79
C PHE A 186 -1.31 11.76 -2.84
N ALA A 187 -1.05 11.58 -1.54
CA ALA A 187 -1.26 12.63 -0.56
C ALA A 187 -0.37 13.85 -0.80
N ASN A 188 0.89 13.62 -1.17
CA ASN A 188 1.83 14.69 -1.52
C ASN A 188 1.27 15.57 -2.63
N GLU A 189 0.88 14.95 -3.72
CA GLU A 189 0.44 15.66 -4.92
C GLU A 189 -0.94 16.30 -4.76
N PHE A 190 -1.91 15.56 -4.22
CA PHE A 190 -3.30 16.00 -4.22
C PHE A 190 -3.70 16.74 -2.95
N LEU A 191 -2.95 16.60 -1.85
CA LEU A 191 -3.29 17.17 -0.54
C LEU A 191 -2.25 18.18 -0.05
N PHE A 192 -0.97 17.79 0.06
CA PHE A 192 0.06 18.63 0.69
C PHE A 192 0.47 19.79 -0.21
N SER A 193 0.85 19.48 -1.45
CA SER A 193 1.21 20.49 -2.45
C SER A 193 0.04 21.38 -2.86
N ASN A 194 -1.19 20.98 -2.53
CA ASN A 194 -2.43 21.70 -2.85
C ASN A 194 -3.20 22.18 -1.61
N GLU A 195 -2.57 22.20 -0.42
CA GLU A 195 -3.26 22.51 0.87
C GLU A 195 -4.00 23.86 0.81
N GLU A 196 -3.37 24.90 0.26
CA GLU A 196 -3.98 26.23 0.16
C GLU A 196 -5.17 26.28 -0.80
N SER A 197 -5.08 25.58 -1.93
CA SER A 197 -6.15 25.49 -2.92
C SER A 197 -7.35 24.73 -2.34
N LEU A 198 -7.09 23.59 -1.69
CA LEU A 198 -8.09 22.80 -0.98
C LEU A 198 -8.80 23.59 0.12
N ALA A 199 -8.05 24.41 0.85
CA ALA A 199 -8.62 25.25 1.91
C ALA A 199 -9.54 26.36 1.37
N LYS A 200 -9.41 26.74 0.09
CA LYS A 200 -10.29 27.73 -0.56
C LYS A 200 -11.55 27.09 -1.12
N SER A 201 -11.43 25.92 -1.74
CA SER A 201 -12.55 25.18 -2.30
C SER A 201 -12.20 23.71 -2.51
N THR A 202 -13.16 22.84 -2.21
CA THR A 202 -13.07 21.41 -2.51
C THR A 202 -13.60 21.05 -3.91
N GLU A 203 -14.26 21.97 -4.61
CA GLU A 203 -14.90 21.68 -5.90
C GLU A 203 -13.89 21.28 -6.97
N SER A 204 -12.84 22.09 -7.17
CA SER A 204 -11.80 21.79 -8.18
C SER A 204 -11.04 20.50 -7.89
N TYR A 205 -10.97 20.09 -6.62
CA TYR A 205 -10.41 18.79 -6.25
C TYR A 205 -11.30 17.65 -6.75
N LEU A 206 -12.61 17.78 -6.58
CA LEU A 206 -13.59 16.76 -6.98
C LEU A 206 -13.76 16.61 -8.50
N GLU A 207 -13.34 17.60 -9.28
CA GLU A 207 -13.34 17.54 -10.75
C GLU A 207 -12.29 16.56 -11.30
N TYR A 208 -11.24 16.27 -10.54
CA TYR A 208 -10.18 15.37 -10.97
C TYR A 208 -10.51 13.91 -10.62
N THR A 209 -10.07 12.96 -11.47
CA THR A 209 -10.22 11.52 -11.22
C THR A 209 -8.84 10.89 -11.01
N PRO A 210 -8.29 10.88 -9.78
CA PRO A 210 -6.93 10.41 -9.51
C PRO A 210 -6.85 8.91 -9.26
N VAL A 211 -7.96 8.20 -9.29
CA VAL A 211 -7.99 6.76 -9.10
C VAL A 211 -8.97 6.14 -10.08
N LYS A 212 -8.56 5.06 -10.72
CA LYS A 212 -9.42 4.31 -11.65
C LYS A 212 -9.04 2.84 -11.70
N ILE A 213 -10.03 2.00 -11.98
CA ILE A 213 -9.85 0.60 -12.34
C ILE A 213 -10.16 0.51 -13.84
N THR A 214 -9.19 0.17 -14.67
CA THR A 214 -9.33 0.31 -16.13
C THR A 214 -8.48 -0.70 -16.90
N ASP A 215 -8.69 -0.71 -18.22
CA ASP A 215 -7.79 -1.31 -19.20
C ASP A 215 -6.87 -0.22 -19.75
N ILE A 216 -5.64 -0.18 -19.25
CA ILE A 216 -4.67 0.86 -19.63
C ILE A 216 -4.22 0.76 -21.09
N SER A 217 -4.58 -0.32 -21.80
CA SER A 217 -4.35 -0.42 -23.26
C SER A 217 -5.41 0.27 -24.11
N LYS A 218 -6.56 0.60 -23.52
CA LYS A 218 -7.70 1.26 -24.19
C LYS A 218 -7.97 2.67 -23.69
N ASP A 219 -7.30 3.08 -22.63
CA ASP A 219 -7.49 4.37 -21.97
C ASP A 219 -6.42 5.37 -22.45
N GLU A 220 -6.87 6.43 -23.12
CA GLU A 220 -6.03 7.42 -23.80
C GLU A 220 -5.12 8.21 -22.85
N ASN A 221 -5.41 8.19 -21.54
CA ASN A 221 -4.54 8.81 -20.55
C ASN A 221 -3.23 8.02 -20.35
N PHE A 222 -3.08 6.82 -20.91
CA PHE A 222 -1.88 6.02 -20.78
C PHE A 222 -1.06 5.95 -22.06
N ILE A 223 0.20 6.39 -21.97
CA ILE A 223 1.15 6.39 -23.08
C ILE A 223 2.10 5.20 -22.91
N LEU A 224 1.59 4.00 -23.24
CA LEU A 224 2.30 2.73 -23.01
C LEU A 224 3.66 2.62 -23.72
N LYS A 225 3.90 3.39 -24.78
CA LYS A 225 5.19 3.41 -25.50
C LYS A 225 6.30 4.09 -24.69
N SER A 226 5.95 5.11 -23.92
CA SER A 226 6.90 5.95 -23.18
C SER A 226 6.87 5.69 -21.68
N GLY A 227 5.83 5.05 -21.16
CA GLY A 227 5.77 4.61 -19.78
C GLY A 227 6.75 3.49 -19.46
N CYS A 228 7.05 3.35 -18.17
CA CYS A 228 7.90 2.31 -17.64
C CYS A 228 7.10 1.05 -17.27
N PHE A 229 7.56 -0.11 -17.71
CA PHE A 229 7.03 -1.41 -17.30
C PHE A 229 8.04 -2.18 -16.44
N ALA A 230 7.52 -2.93 -15.47
CA ALA A 230 8.29 -3.94 -14.75
C ALA A 230 8.85 -5.00 -15.71
N LYS A 231 10.10 -5.44 -15.48
CA LYS A 231 10.92 -6.25 -16.42
C LYS A 231 10.24 -7.51 -16.99
N LYS A 232 9.39 -8.17 -16.21
CA LYS A 232 8.83 -9.50 -16.53
C LYS A 232 7.31 -9.47 -16.73
N VAL A 233 6.72 -8.30 -16.93
CA VAL A 233 5.27 -8.17 -17.08
C VAL A 233 4.91 -8.14 -18.56
N SER A 234 3.94 -8.97 -18.95
CA SER A 234 3.39 -8.93 -20.30
C SER A 234 2.75 -7.57 -20.57
N LYS A 235 3.02 -7.01 -21.74
CA LYS A 235 2.37 -5.78 -22.23
C LYS A 235 1.01 -6.06 -22.91
N THR A 236 0.50 -7.28 -22.79
CA THR A 236 -0.82 -7.70 -23.26
C THR A 236 -1.75 -7.92 -22.06
N ASN A 237 -3.07 -7.82 -22.28
CA ASN A 237 -4.11 -7.94 -21.26
C ASN A 237 -3.82 -7.02 -20.07
N LEU A 238 -4.03 -5.72 -20.31
CA LEU A 238 -3.78 -4.66 -19.34
C LEU A 238 -5.05 -4.13 -18.69
N ASP A 239 -6.08 -4.97 -18.68
CA ASP A 239 -7.36 -4.79 -17.99
C ASP A 239 -7.23 -4.96 -16.47
N ASN A 240 -8.35 -4.71 -15.78
CA ASN A 240 -8.52 -4.89 -14.34
C ASN A 240 -7.36 -4.29 -13.51
N THR A 241 -6.86 -3.14 -13.96
CA THR A 241 -5.68 -2.50 -13.41
C THR A 241 -6.11 -1.33 -12.55
N LEU A 242 -5.69 -1.30 -11.28
CA LEU A 242 -5.83 -0.14 -10.41
C LEU A 242 -4.75 0.86 -10.75
N CYS A 243 -5.10 2.07 -11.17
CA CYS A 243 -4.17 3.16 -11.40
C CYS A 243 -4.47 4.32 -10.47
N ILE A 244 -3.40 4.89 -9.89
CA ILE A 244 -3.45 6.05 -9.04
C ILE A 244 -2.58 7.13 -9.67
N ALA A 245 -3.14 8.31 -9.87
CA ALA A 245 -2.44 9.46 -10.38
C ALA A 245 -1.39 9.90 -9.37
N THR A 246 -0.24 10.31 -9.88
CA THR A 246 0.90 10.75 -9.07
C THR A 246 1.32 12.17 -9.43
N SER A 247 0.40 12.93 -10.01
CA SER A 247 0.48 14.38 -10.16
C SER A 247 -0.94 14.90 -10.38
N ALA A 248 -1.26 16.04 -9.77
CA ALA A 248 -2.51 16.76 -10.01
C ALA A 248 -2.47 17.63 -11.28
N VAL A 249 -1.29 17.83 -11.86
CA VAL A 249 -1.05 18.74 -13.00
C VAL A 249 -0.70 17.96 -14.25
N TYR A 250 0.20 16.98 -14.12
CA TYR A 250 0.65 16.17 -15.23
C TYR A 250 -0.13 14.87 -15.31
N ASN A 251 -0.19 14.31 -16.52
CA ASN A 251 -0.75 13.00 -16.76
C ASN A 251 0.22 11.89 -16.29
N SER A 252 0.43 11.79 -14.98
CA SER A 252 1.36 10.85 -14.34
C SER A 252 0.60 9.83 -13.51
N TRP A 253 0.97 8.55 -13.66
CA TRP A 253 0.23 7.41 -13.11
C TRP A 253 1.15 6.31 -12.65
N ASP A 254 0.78 5.66 -11.55
CA ASP A 254 1.29 4.37 -11.17
C ASP A 254 0.15 3.35 -11.16
N CYS A 255 0.39 2.17 -11.73
CA CYS A 255 -0.63 1.16 -11.91
C CYS A 255 -0.21 -0.18 -11.30
N LEU A 256 -1.18 -0.78 -10.59
CA LEU A 256 -1.07 -2.05 -9.92
C LEU A 256 -1.93 -3.11 -10.59
N ARG A 257 -1.39 -4.33 -10.63
CA ARG A 257 -2.12 -5.53 -11.04
C ARG A 257 -2.25 -6.48 -9.86
N TYR A 258 -3.44 -7.02 -9.68
CA TYR A 258 -3.68 -8.04 -8.66
C TYR A 258 -3.19 -9.42 -9.13
N ASP A 259 -2.38 -10.07 -8.31
CA ASP A 259 -2.01 -11.48 -8.45
C ASP A 259 -2.86 -12.31 -7.48
N LYS A 260 -3.87 -12.97 -8.06
CA LYS A 260 -4.78 -13.89 -7.35
C LYS A 260 -4.06 -15.03 -6.64
N THR A 261 -2.97 -15.53 -7.22
CA THR A 261 -2.25 -16.72 -6.72
C THR A 261 -1.60 -16.42 -5.37
N ASN A 262 -0.98 -15.26 -5.27
CA ASN A 262 -0.21 -14.86 -4.10
C ASN A 262 -0.99 -13.93 -3.16
N ASN A 263 -2.18 -13.46 -3.56
CA ASN A 263 -2.93 -12.40 -2.89
C ASN A 263 -2.05 -11.15 -2.67
N THR A 264 -1.49 -10.64 -3.76
CA THR A 264 -0.58 -9.48 -3.75
C THR A 264 -0.87 -8.55 -4.90
N PHE A 265 -0.54 -7.27 -4.75
CA PHE A 265 -0.45 -6.35 -5.87
C PHE A 265 0.99 -6.19 -6.36
N LEU A 266 1.14 -6.05 -7.67
CA LEU A 266 2.40 -5.66 -8.31
C LEU A 266 2.24 -4.28 -8.92
N VAL A 267 3.03 -3.29 -8.48
CA VAL A 267 3.22 -2.05 -9.24
C VAL A 267 3.99 -2.41 -10.50
N PHE A 268 3.30 -2.45 -11.65
CA PHE A 268 3.85 -2.98 -12.88
C PHE A 268 4.07 -1.94 -13.97
N TYR A 269 3.39 -0.80 -13.86
CA TYR A 269 3.48 0.29 -14.82
C TYR A 269 3.56 1.63 -14.10
N GLY A 270 4.45 2.49 -14.58
CA GLY A 270 4.63 3.84 -14.09
C GLY A 270 4.78 4.81 -15.26
N GLN A 271 4.16 5.96 -15.16
CA GLN A 271 4.17 7.02 -16.15
C GLN A 271 4.49 8.32 -15.43
N ALA A 272 5.66 8.88 -15.75
CA ALA A 272 6.07 10.20 -15.28
C ALA A 272 6.27 11.06 -16.52
N PHE A 273 5.35 11.98 -16.76
CA PHE A 273 5.53 13.02 -17.76
C PHE A 273 5.83 14.32 -17.02
N ALA A 274 7.06 14.80 -17.17
CA ALA A 274 7.31 16.23 -17.24
C ALA A 274 7.20 16.58 -18.73
N ASP A 275 6.45 17.64 -19.01
CA ASP A 275 6.40 18.31 -20.30
C ASP A 275 7.79 18.57 -20.93
#